data_AF-F4QBC9-F1
#
_entry.id   AF-F4QBC9-F1
#
_cell.length_a   1.000
_cell.length_b   1.000
_cell.length_c   1.000
_cell.angle_alpha   90.00
_cell.angle_beta   90.00
_cell.angle_gamma   90.00
#
_symmetry.space_group_name_H-M   'P 1'
#
loop_
_entity.id
_entity.type
_entity.pdbx_description
1 polymer ?
#
loop_
_entity_poly.entity_id
_entity_poly.type
_entity_poly.pdbx_seq_one_letter_code
_entity_poly.pdbx_strand_id
1 'polypeptide(L)'
;MDIKKSISSFIYGEETCFQVYGFKSCPYYQKAVSLGESLEKNHGNITVDIVPIDRNEWSDVLEQRTQDLGGKAVYHRTCPLVQEGCDVNARKFVGGYSDFLNEARKRKYKYERKKD
;
A
#
# COMPACT_ATOMS: atom_id res chain seq x y z
N MET A 1 19.60 6.81 19.28
CA MET A 1 18.32 6.20 19.70
C MET A 1 17.29 7.32 19.72
N ASP A 2 16.46 7.40 18.68
CA ASP A 2 15.44 8.44 18.55
C ASP A 2 14.29 8.19 19.52
N ILE A 3 14.33 8.91 20.65
CA ILE A 3 13.35 8.83 21.75
C ILE A 3 11.91 9.01 21.23
N LYS A 4 11.70 9.78 20.16
CA LYS A 4 10.38 9.99 19.53
C LYS A 4 9.79 8.72 18.92
N LYS A 5 10.61 7.88 18.27
CA LYS A 5 10.17 6.63 17.62
C LYS A 5 9.76 5.58 18.65
N SER A 6 10.39 5.62 19.83
CA SER A 6 10.10 4.71 20.94
C SER A 6 8.78 5.01 21.64
N ILE A 7 8.38 6.28 21.74
CA ILE A 7 7.13 6.69 22.41
C ILE A 7 5.92 6.49 21.48
N SER A 8 6.07 6.79 20.18
CA SER A 8 5.02 6.54 19.18
C SER A 8 4.73 5.05 19.01
N SER A 9 5.77 4.21 18.96
CA SER A 9 5.64 2.75 18.88
C SER A 9 4.95 2.15 20.12
N PHE A 10 5.19 2.72 21.30
CA PHE A 10 4.59 2.24 22.56
C PHE A 10 3.10 2.58 22.69
N ILE A 11 2.65 3.69 22.09
CA ILE A 11 1.25 4.16 22.18
C ILE A 11 0.40 3.67 21.00
N TYR A 12 0.98 3.59 19.79
CA TYR A 12 0.23 3.34 18.56
C TYR A 12 0.61 2.03 17.84
N GLY A 13 1.61 1.29 18.33
CA GLY A 13 2.15 0.10 17.65
C GLY A 13 3.23 0.44 16.64
N GLU A 14 3.89 -0.58 16.07
CA GLU A 14 4.91 -0.37 15.03
C GLU A 14 4.32 0.35 13.80
N GLU A 15 5.09 1.29 13.27
CA GLU A 15 4.71 2.09 12.10
C GLU A 15 4.56 1.18 10.87
N THR A 16 3.43 1.26 10.18
CA THR A 16 3.13 0.49 8.97
C THR A 16 2.89 1.45 7.81
N CYS A 17 3.74 1.41 6.79
CA CYS A 17 3.59 2.26 5.62
C CYS A 17 3.18 1.45 4.40
N PHE A 18 2.18 1.91 3.66
CA PHE A 18 1.80 1.37 2.36
C PHE A 18 2.03 2.39 1.26
N GLN A 19 2.31 1.91 0.06
CA GLN A 19 2.33 2.72 -1.15
C GLN A 19 1.43 2.08 -2.19
N VAL A 20 0.52 2.87 -2.77
CA VAL A 20 -0.48 2.40 -3.74
C VAL A 20 -0.20 3.07 -5.08
N TYR A 21 0.35 2.29 -6.02
CA TYR A 21 0.67 2.73 -7.38
C TYR A 21 -0.46 2.36 -8.34
N GLY A 22 -0.86 3.28 -9.20
CA GLY A 22 -1.85 3.03 -10.25
C GLY A 22 -2.34 4.30 -10.92
N PHE A 23 -3.25 4.15 -11.88
CA PHE A 23 -3.77 5.25 -12.68
C PHE A 23 -5.26 5.48 -12.39
N LYS A 24 -5.74 6.73 -12.53
CA LYS A 24 -7.06 7.17 -12.06
C LYS A 24 -8.25 6.41 -12.65
N SER A 25 -8.17 5.96 -13.90
CA SER A 25 -9.26 5.22 -14.56
C SER A 25 -9.33 3.73 -14.19
N CYS A 26 -8.39 3.22 -13.39
CA CYS A 26 -8.37 1.84 -12.90
C CYS A 26 -9.35 1.64 -11.72
N PRO A 27 -10.42 0.84 -11.86
CA PRO A 27 -11.39 0.67 -10.77
C PRO A 27 -10.77 0.03 -9.52
N TYR A 28 -9.85 -0.92 -9.69
CA TYR A 28 -9.16 -1.56 -8.57
C TYR A 28 -8.18 -0.63 -7.85
N TYR A 29 -7.57 0.33 -8.56
CA TYR A 29 -6.76 1.38 -7.94
C TYR A 29 -7.63 2.28 -7.07
N GLN A 30 -8.76 2.75 -7.57
CA GLN A 30 -9.70 3.57 -6.80
C GLN A 30 -10.15 2.85 -5.52
N LYS A 31 -10.42 1.55 -5.61
CA LYS A 31 -10.75 0.72 -4.43
C LYS A 31 -9.58 0.58 -3.47
N ALA A 32 -8.35 0.41 -3.96
CA ALA A 32 -7.15 0.35 -3.12
C ALA A 32 -6.84 1.69 -2.43
N VAL A 33 -7.00 2.80 -3.13
CA VAL A 33 -6.89 4.17 -2.57
C VAL A 33 -7.90 4.33 -1.44
N SER A 34 -9.18 4.05 -1.71
CA SER A 34 -10.23 4.20 -0.69
C SER A 34 -10.00 3.30 0.54
N LEU A 35 -9.47 2.09 0.34
CA LEU A 35 -9.08 1.21 1.46
C LEU A 35 -7.92 1.84 2.24
N GLY A 36 -6.88 2.28 1.55
CA GLY A 36 -5.69 2.89 2.13
C GLY A 36 -5.99 4.15 2.96
N GLU A 37 -6.72 5.11 2.38
CA GLU A 37 -7.19 6.31 3.08
C GLU A 37 -8.01 5.95 4.33
N SER A 38 -8.87 4.94 4.22
CA SER A 38 -9.65 4.48 5.37
C SER A 38 -8.78 3.83 6.44
N LEU A 39 -7.68 3.16 6.09
CA LEU A 39 -6.75 2.60 7.07
C LEU A 39 -5.99 3.71 7.79
N GLU A 40 -5.39 4.64 7.04
CA GLU A 40 -4.67 5.78 7.62
C GLU A 40 -5.56 6.61 8.56
N LYS A 41 -6.81 6.89 8.16
CA LYS A 41 -7.78 7.61 9.00
C LYS A 41 -8.11 6.90 10.31
N ASN A 42 -8.15 5.57 10.31
CA ASN A 42 -8.62 4.77 11.46
C ASN A 42 -7.48 4.22 12.34
N HIS A 43 -6.22 4.35 11.93
CA HIS A 43 -5.06 3.78 12.62
C HIS A 43 -3.92 4.81 12.66
N GLY A 44 -3.59 5.32 13.85
CA GLY A 44 -2.58 6.37 14.03
C GLY A 44 -1.12 5.95 13.75
N ASN A 45 -0.87 4.67 13.50
CA ASN A 45 0.42 4.11 13.11
C ASN A 45 0.48 3.64 11.65
N ILE A 46 -0.58 3.84 10.86
CA ILE A 46 -0.59 3.49 9.44
C ILE A 46 -0.48 4.76 8.61
N THR A 47 0.46 4.76 7.66
CA THR A 47 0.60 5.82 6.65
C THR A 47 0.41 5.21 5.28
N VAL A 48 -0.32 5.89 4.40
CA VAL A 48 -0.55 5.41 3.03
C VAL A 48 -0.20 6.49 2.02
N ASP A 49 0.83 6.23 1.21
CA ASP A 49 1.21 7.07 0.10
C ASP A 49 0.45 6.66 -1.17
N ILE A 50 -0.31 7.60 -1.73
CA ILE A 50 -1.06 7.39 -2.97
C ILE A 50 -0.22 7.92 -4.12
N VAL A 51 0.23 7.01 -4.99
CA VAL A 51 1.14 7.32 -6.09
C VAL A 51 0.39 7.22 -7.43
N PRO A 52 -0.24 8.30 -7.90
CA PRO A 52 -0.90 8.32 -9.19
C PRO A 52 0.13 8.30 -10.32
N ILE A 53 -0.05 7.39 -11.26
CA ILE A 53 0.77 7.23 -12.47
C ILE A 53 -0.08 7.56 -13.68
N ASP A 54 0.50 8.19 -14.71
CA ASP A 54 -0.18 8.36 -15.98
C ASP A 54 -0.51 6.98 -16.59
N ARG A 55 -1.67 6.86 -17.24
CA ARG A 55 -2.07 5.59 -17.85
C ARG A 55 -1.06 5.11 -18.90
N ASN A 56 -0.45 6.04 -19.63
CA ASN A 56 0.51 5.73 -20.69
C ASN A 56 1.86 5.27 -20.13
N GLU A 57 2.22 5.69 -18.91
CA GLU A 57 3.47 5.32 -18.23
C GLU A 57 3.32 4.07 -17.35
N TRP A 58 2.09 3.61 -17.14
CA TRP A 58 1.81 2.52 -16.19
C TRP A 58 2.59 1.24 -16.47
N SER A 59 2.74 0.86 -17.75
CA SER A 59 3.44 -0.37 -18.10
C SER A 59 4.90 -0.32 -17.67
N ASP A 60 5.58 0.77 -17.95
CA ASP A 60 7.01 0.96 -17.67
C ASP A 60 7.25 1.06 -16.15
N VAL A 61 6.39 1.79 -15.44
CA VAL A 61 6.46 1.89 -13.98
C VAL A 61 6.21 0.54 -13.32
N LEU A 62 5.23 -0.23 -13.80
CA LEU A 62 4.94 -1.55 -13.26
C LEU A 62 6.11 -2.51 -13.49
N GLU A 63 6.68 -2.53 -14.69
CA GLU A 63 7.86 -3.34 -14.99
C GLU A 63 9.03 -2.98 -14.07
N GLN A 64 9.40 -1.71 -13.98
CA GLN A 64 10.49 -1.25 -13.11
C GLN A 64 10.25 -1.66 -11.64
N ARG A 65 9.04 -1.39 -11.11
CA ARG A 65 8.73 -1.69 -9.70
C ARG A 65 8.73 -3.18 -9.40
N THR A 66 8.21 -4.00 -10.30
CA THR A 66 8.19 -5.46 -10.09
C THR A 66 9.59 -6.07 -10.17
N GLN A 67 10.48 -5.50 -10.97
CA GLN A 67 11.90 -5.87 -11.00
C GLN A 67 12.61 -5.44 -9.69
N ASP A 68 12.43 -4.19 -9.26
CA ASP A 68 13.02 -3.66 -8.02
C ASP A 68 12.63 -4.48 -6.78
N LEU A 69 11.36 -4.89 -6.69
CA LEU A 69 10.83 -5.66 -5.56
C LEU A 69 11.22 -7.15 -5.61
N GLY A 70 11.49 -7.69 -6.80
CA GLY A 70 11.85 -9.09 -7.03
C GLY A 70 10.83 -10.11 -6.50
N GLY A 71 11.27 -11.35 -6.32
CA GLY A 71 10.47 -12.42 -5.72
C GLY A 71 9.13 -12.65 -6.45
N LYS A 72 8.01 -12.61 -5.71
CA LYS A 72 6.67 -12.79 -6.30
C LYS A 72 6.20 -11.58 -7.10
N ALA A 73 6.80 -10.40 -6.91
CA ALA A 73 6.39 -9.18 -7.60
C ALA A 73 6.57 -9.31 -9.12
N VAL A 74 7.59 -10.05 -9.56
CA VAL A 74 7.92 -10.22 -10.99
C VAL A 74 6.79 -10.86 -11.82
N TYR A 75 5.80 -11.48 -11.17
CA TYR A 75 4.63 -12.08 -11.84
C TYR A 75 3.40 -11.17 -11.85
N HIS A 76 3.45 -10.01 -11.19
CA HIS A 76 2.35 -9.06 -11.17
C HIS A 76 2.28 -8.28 -12.49
N ARG A 77 1.06 -8.19 -13.05
CA ARG A 77 0.82 -7.63 -14.41
C ARG A 77 -0.37 -6.67 -14.47
N THR A 78 -1.00 -6.39 -13.34
CA THR A 78 -2.27 -5.66 -13.28
C THR A 78 -2.16 -4.40 -12.44
N CYS A 79 -3.13 -3.50 -12.58
CA CYS A 79 -3.26 -2.34 -11.71
C CYS A 79 -4.26 -2.66 -10.58
N PRO A 80 -4.03 -2.19 -9.34
CA PRO A 80 -2.86 -1.45 -8.84
C PRO A 80 -1.71 -2.35 -8.38
N LEU A 81 -0.53 -1.77 -8.15
CA LEU A 81 0.55 -2.39 -7.38
C LEU A 81 0.58 -1.78 -5.98
N VAL A 82 0.51 -2.64 -4.96
CA VAL A 82 0.62 -2.25 -3.56
C VAL A 82 1.90 -2.84 -2.97
N GLN A 83 2.63 -2.01 -2.24
CA GLN A 83 3.79 -2.42 -1.45
C GLN A 83 3.71 -1.87 -0.03
N GLU A 84 4.41 -2.52 0.89
CA GLU A 84 4.52 -2.12 2.29
C GLU A 84 5.99 -1.86 2.63
N GLY A 85 6.26 -0.85 3.45
CA GLY A 85 7.60 -0.50 3.92
C GLY A 85 7.79 1.01 4.03
N CYS A 86 8.25 1.47 5.19
CA CYS A 86 8.46 2.90 5.46
C CYS A 86 9.79 3.42 4.91
N ASP A 87 10.75 2.53 4.65
CA ASP A 87 12.04 2.84 4.05
C ASP A 87 12.27 2.01 2.79
N VAL A 88 13.22 2.44 1.96
CA VAL A 88 13.53 1.81 0.68
C VAL A 88 14.02 0.36 0.81
N ASN A 89 14.61 -0.01 1.95
CA ASN A 89 15.19 -1.33 2.19
C ASN A 89 14.18 -2.32 2.81
N ALA A 90 13.11 -1.81 3.42
CA ALA A 90 12.03 -2.58 4.03
C ALA A 90 10.84 -2.81 3.10
N ARG A 91 10.94 -2.39 1.83
CA ARG A 91 9.86 -2.54 0.85
C ARG A 91 9.61 -4.01 0.53
N LYS A 92 8.37 -4.43 0.71
CA LYS A 92 7.88 -5.75 0.30
C LYS A 92 6.63 -5.61 -0.56
N PHE A 93 6.56 -6.46 -1.57
CA PHE A 93 5.39 -6.57 -2.43
C PHE A 93 4.20 -7.13 -1.65
N VAL A 94 3.05 -6.44 -1.71
CA VAL A 94 1.78 -6.90 -1.13
C VAL A 94 0.93 -7.59 -2.19
N GLY A 95 0.76 -6.97 -3.36
CA GLY A 95 -0.09 -7.49 -4.42
C GLY A 95 -0.94 -6.42 -5.11
N GLY A 96 -2.10 -6.84 -5.63
CA GLY A 96 -3.13 -5.92 -6.11
C GLY A 96 -4.13 -5.55 -5.02
N TYR A 97 -5.27 -4.98 -5.42
CA TYR A 97 -6.34 -4.61 -4.48
C TYR A 97 -6.82 -5.79 -3.62
N SER A 98 -7.06 -6.95 -4.22
CA SER A 98 -7.55 -8.13 -3.50
C SER A 98 -6.58 -8.58 -2.41
N ASP A 99 -5.28 -8.53 -2.70
CA ASP A 99 -4.23 -8.89 -1.75
C ASP A 99 -4.14 -7.87 -0.62
N PHE A 100 -4.22 -6.57 -0.94
CA PHE A 100 -4.23 -5.51 0.07
C PHE A 100 -5.44 -5.60 1.00
N LEU A 101 -6.63 -5.89 0.45
CA LEU A 101 -7.84 -6.14 1.24
C LEU A 101 -7.69 -7.38 2.14
N ASN A 102 -7.11 -8.45 1.61
CA ASN A 102 -6.85 -9.66 2.38
C ASN A 102 -5.82 -9.41 3.49
N GLU A 103 -4.81 -8.60 3.23
CA GLU A 103 -3.80 -8.20 4.23
C GLU A 103 -4.44 -7.39 5.36
N ALA A 104 -5.24 -6.37 5.03
CA ALA A 104 -5.98 -5.60 6.03
C ALA A 104 -6.89 -6.48 6.89
N ARG A 105 -7.57 -7.47 6.28
CA ARG A 105 -8.41 -8.43 7.00
C ARG A 105 -7.62 -9.35 7.92
N LYS A 106 -6.49 -9.90 7.45
CA LYS A 106 -5.60 -10.75 8.26
C LYS A 106 -5.10 -10.01 9.49
N ARG A 107 -4.74 -8.73 9.32
CA ARG A 107 -4.28 -7.84 10.41
C ARG A 107 -5.43 -7.26 11.25
N LYS A 108 -6.68 -7.58 10.91
CA LYS A 108 -7.90 -7.11 11.59
C LYS A 108 -7.99 -5.58 11.68
N TYR A 109 -7.46 -4.88 10.67
CA TYR A 109 -7.59 -3.44 10.60
C TYR A 109 -9.06 -3.04 10.42
N LYS A 110 -9.49 -2.03 11.16
CA LYS A 110 -10.78 -1.37 10.96
C LYS A 110 -10.70 -0.47 9.73
N TYR A 111 -11.67 -0.60 8.83
CA TYR A 111 -11.84 0.27 7.66
C TYR A 111 -13.33 0.40 7.33
N GLU A 112 -13.70 1.52 6.70
CA GLU A 112 -15.03 1.78 6.19
C GLU A 112 -15.20 1.08 4.84
N ARG A 113 -16.26 0.28 4.69
CA ARG A 113 -16.66 -0.23 3.37
C ARG A 113 -17.48 0.85 2.69
N LYS A 114 -16.99 1.44 1.60
CA LYS A 114 -17.88 2.18 0.70
C LYS A 114 -18.91 1.17 0.16
N LYS A 115 -20.19 1.48 0.36
CA LYS A 115 -21.28 0.75 -0.30
C LYS A 115 -21.18 1.12 -1.77
N ASP A 116 -20.97 0.10 -2.61
CA ASP A 116 -21.09 0.21 -4.07
C ASP A 116 -22.54 0.59 -4.43
#